data_AF-A0A960TW49-F1
#
_entry.id   AF-A0A960TW49-F1
#
_cell.length_a   1.000
_cell.length_b   1.000
_cell.length_c   1.000
_cell.angle_alpha   90.00
_cell.angle_beta   90.00
_cell.angle_gamma   90.00
#
_symmetry.space_group_name_H-M   'P 1'
#
loop_
_entity.id
_entity.type
_entity.pdbx_description
1 polymer ?
#
loop_
_entity_poly.entity_id
_entity_poly.type
_entity_poly.pdbx_seq_one_letter_code
_entity_poly.pdbx_strand_id
1 'polypeptide(L)'
;MPGWLKGCAIGCGVMVLLFVVTFVGCGLTVMKPFKDAERSREVLEADFGTQEEYVPPADGRVAPERLEAFLAVQRELRDLCGDLTGVFEHFERMEHLDEGDVSGPEKTRMVLGTMTRALRIPGLLGRYHVARNEALADAGMGLGEYTYIYVVGYYGVLGKAMVDADASGVTVGEGEHSTFRLREALRRMLRAQLEALEAAGSDPELAQALRDEAARMDEDLDRLPWQDGVPASIADSFTPYRDRLEELWCPAADEFALNVARSGNRGFSITAD
;
A
#
# COMPACT_ATOMS: atom_id res chain seq x y z
N MET A 1 49.63 13.35 32.63
CA MET A 1 48.67 12.32 32.18
C MET A 1 49.42 11.29 31.36
N PRO A 2 49.35 9.99 31.69
CA PRO A 2 50.02 8.93 30.95
C PRO A 2 49.53 8.87 29.49
N GLY A 3 50.46 8.68 28.54
CA GLY A 3 50.17 8.71 27.09
C GLY A 3 49.13 7.68 26.63
N TRP A 4 48.97 6.58 27.36
CA TRP A 4 47.95 5.56 27.12
C TRP A 4 46.51 6.10 27.18
N LEU A 5 46.21 7.05 28.08
CA LEU A 5 44.87 7.64 28.18
C LEU A 5 44.50 8.48 26.94
N LYS A 6 45.48 9.17 26.33
CA LYS A 6 45.24 9.94 25.10
C LYS A 6 44.96 9.03 23.91
N GLY A 7 45.67 7.91 23.80
CA GLY A 7 45.42 6.91 22.75
C GLY A 7 44.04 6.27 22.87
N CYS A 8 43.63 5.91 24.09
CA CYS A 8 42.29 5.35 24.34
C CYS A 8 41.17 6.35 23.98
N ALA A 9 41.30 7.61 24.39
CA ALA A 9 40.30 8.65 24.09
C ALA A 9 40.15 8.92 22.58
N ILE A 10 41.27 8.96 21.83
CA ILE A 10 41.23 9.13 20.37
C ILE A 10 40.56 7.93 19.70
N GLY A 11 40.91 6.71 20.13
CA GLY A 11 40.30 5.48 19.60
C GLY A 11 38.79 5.44 19.82
N CYS A 12 38.33 5.70 21.05
CA CYS A 12 36.90 5.78 21.36
C CYS A 12 36.21 6.90 20.57
N GLY A 13 36.83 8.07 20.45
CA GLY A 13 36.27 9.19 19.68
C GLY A 13 36.04 8.85 18.20
N VAL A 14 37.00 8.17 17.57
CA VAL A 14 36.87 7.73 16.16
C VAL A 14 35.77 6.69 16.01
N MET A 15 35.68 5.71 16.92
CA MET A 15 34.61 4.70 16.87
C MET A 15 33.22 5.30 17.04
N VAL A 16 33.05 6.23 17.99
CA VAL A 16 31.79 6.96 18.19
C VAL A 16 31.44 7.79 16.95
N LEU A 17 32.42 8.49 16.38
CA LEU A 17 32.19 9.28 15.17
C LEU A 17 31.76 8.42 13.99
N LEU A 18 32.45 7.30 13.74
CA LEU A 18 32.08 6.37 12.66
C LEU A 18 30.69 5.78 12.87
N PHE A 19 30.35 5.46 14.12
CA PHE A 19 29.01 5.01 14.48
C PHE A 19 27.97 6.09 14.15
N VAL A 20 28.15 7.32 14.64
CA VAL A 20 27.21 8.43 14.38
C VAL A 20 27.06 8.70 12.88
N VAL A 21 28.16 8.78 12.14
CA VAL A 21 28.13 9.03 10.68
C VAL A 21 27.40 7.90 9.95
N THR A 22 27.65 6.64 10.34
CA THR A 22 26.98 5.49 9.71
C THR A 22 25.48 5.49 10.01
N PHE A 23 25.08 5.70 11.26
CA PHE A 23 23.66 5.69 11.64
C PHE A 23 22.90 6.89 11.07
N VAL A 24 23.47 8.09 11.12
CA VAL A 24 22.85 9.28 10.51
C VAL A 24 22.81 9.14 8.99
N GLY A 25 23.89 8.66 8.37
CA GLY A 25 23.95 8.41 6.92
C GLY A 25 22.88 7.41 6.48
N CYS A 26 22.79 6.24 7.12
CA CYS A 26 21.75 5.25 6.87
C CYS A 26 20.34 5.80 7.15
N GLY A 27 20.16 6.54 8.25
CA GLY A 27 18.88 7.16 8.58
C GLY A 27 18.41 8.12 7.48
N LEU A 28 19.30 8.95 6.95
CA LEU A 28 18.96 9.88 5.87
C LEU A 28 18.65 9.17 4.55
N THR A 29 19.40 8.13 4.19
CA THR A 29 19.16 7.39 2.94
C THR A 29 17.87 6.57 2.98
N VAL A 30 17.53 6.00 4.14
CA VAL A 30 16.31 5.22 4.35
C VAL A 30 15.07 6.11 4.45
N MET A 31 15.18 7.28 5.10
CA MET A 31 14.01 8.15 5.35
C MET A 31 13.67 9.07 4.17
N LYS A 32 14.64 9.41 3.31
CA LYS A 32 14.40 10.33 2.19
C LYS A 32 13.27 9.86 1.25
N PRO A 33 13.23 8.60 0.78
CA PRO A 33 12.17 8.11 -0.10
C PRO A 33 10.77 8.25 0.51
N PHE A 34 10.61 8.06 1.82
CA PHE A 34 9.31 8.26 2.48
C PHE A 34 8.92 9.72 2.58
N LYS A 35 9.87 10.62 2.85
CA LYS A 35 9.60 12.07 2.84
C LYS A 35 9.21 12.57 1.46
N ASP A 36 9.84 12.03 0.42
CA ASP A 36 9.49 12.37 -0.96
C ASP A 36 8.10 11.81 -1.32
N ALA A 37 7.75 10.60 -0.88
CA ALA A 37 6.42 10.01 -1.02
C ALA A 37 5.32 10.78 -0.26
N GLU A 38 5.62 11.26 0.94
CA GLU A 38 4.71 12.08 1.73
C GLU A 38 4.47 13.42 1.04
N ARG A 39 5.52 14.09 0.57
CA ARG A 39 5.39 15.34 -0.18
C ARG A 39 4.57 15.17 -1.46
N SER A 40 4.82 14.11 -2.24
CA SER A 40 4.05 13.88 -3.47
C SER A 40 2.59 13.58 -3.18
N ARG A 41 2.29 12.92 -2.05
CA ARG A 41 0.92 12.74 -1.56
C ARG A 41 0.28 14.06 -1.16
N GLU A 42 0.97 14.92 -0.41
CA GLU A 42 0.43 16.23 0.00
C GLU A 42 0.03 17.08 -1.20
N VAL A 43 0.84 17.05 -2.27
CA VAL A 43 0.50 17.72 -3.54
C VAL A 43 -0.76 17.12 -4.16
N LEU A 44 -0.85 15.78 -4.23
CA LEU A 44 -2.01 15.10 -4.79
C LEU A 44 -3.29 15.36 -3.98
N GLU A 45 -3.21 15.35 -2.65
CA GLU A 45 -4.35 15.66 -1.77
C GLU A 45 -4.77 17.13 -1.85
N ALA A 46 -3.83 18.05 -2.10
CA ALA A 46 -4.16 19.46 -2.30
C ALA A 46 -4.98 19.68 -3.59
N ASP A 47 -4.70 18.92 -4.64
CA ASP A 47 -5.35 19.08 -5.94
C ASP A 47 -6.67 18.29 -6.06
N PHE A 48 -6.75 17.09 -5.47
CA PHE A 48 -7.87 16.16 -5.66
C PHE A 48 -8.65 15.83 -4.39
N GLY A 49 -8.25 16.38 -3.24
CA GLY A 49 -8.80 16.03 -1.94
C GLY A 49 -8.20 14.76 -1.34
N THR A 50 -8.54 14.51 -0.09
CA THR A 50 -8.13 13.31 0.63
C THR A 50 -8.89 12.08 0.12
N GLN A 51 -8.35 10.90 0.42
CA GLN A 51 -8.97 9.63 0.03
C GLN A 51 -10.44 9.52 0.48
N GLU A 52 -10.77 9.98 1.70
CA GLU A 52 -12.11 9.86 2.30
C GLU A 52 -13.14 10.83 1.71
N GLU A 53 -12.69 11.86 0.98
CA GLU A 53 -13.56 12.89 0.40
C GLU A 53 -14.08 12.52 -1.00
N TYR A 54 -13.55 11.44 -1.60
CA TYR A 54 -14.03 10.98 -2.90
C TYR A 54 -15.44 10.38 -2.80
N VAL A 55 -16.32 10.81 -3.71
CA VAL A 55 -17.69 10.29 -3.85
C VAL A 55 -17.78 9.54 -5.19
N PRO A 56 -17.96 8.21 -5.17
CA PRO A 56 -18.17 7.45 -6.40
C PRO A 56 -19.39 7.92 -7.20
N PRO A 57 -19.43 7.70 -8.54
CA PRO A 57 -20.57 8.06 -9.37
C PRO A 57 -21.88 7.47 -8.83
N ALA A 58 -22.90 8.32 -8.71
CA ALA A 58 -24.18 7.95 -8.10
C ALA A 58 -24.86 6.76 -8.81
N ASP A 59 -24.73 6.68 -10.15
CA ASP A 59 -25.29 5.60 -10.98
C ASP A 59 -24.47 4.30 -10.94
N GLY A 60 -23.39 4.26 -10.15
CA GLY A 60 -22.48 3.12 -10.04
C GLY A 60 -21.58 2.92 -11.25
N ARG A 61 -21.70 3.73 -12.32
CA ARG A 61 -20.92 3.53 -13.54
C ARG A 61 -19.59 4.25 -13.43
N VAL A 62 -18.48 3.53 -13.64
CA VAL A 62 -17.16 4.16 -13.78
C VAL A 62 -17.00 4.56 -15.24
N ALA A 63 -16.80 5.85 -15.50
CA ALA A 63 -16.68 6.33 -16.87
C ALA A 63 -15.45 5.70 -17.56
N PRO A 64 -15.55 5.33 -18.86
CA PRO A 64 -14.46 4.66 -19.60
C PRO A 64 -13.11 5.37 -19.49
N GLU A 65 -13.10 6.70 -19.56
CA GLU A 65 -11.91 7.53 -19.44
C GLU A 65 -11.23 7.43 -18.06
N ARG A 66 -12.00 7.17 -17.00
CA ARG A 66 -11.46 6.99 -15.64
C ARG A 66 -10.83 5.61 -15.48
N LEU A 67 -11.40 4.58 -16.12
CA LEU A 67 -10.77 3.26 -16.20
C LEU A 67 -9.49 3.29 -17.02
N GLU A 68 -9.45 4.04 -18.12
CA GLU A 68 -8.20 4.23 -18.89
C GLU A 68 -7.12 4.97 -18.08
N ALA A 69 -7.50 6.00 -17.32
CA ALA A 69 -6.62 6.69 -16.39
C ALA A 69 -6.07 5.73 -15.33
N PHE A 70 -6.93 4.91 -14.72
CA PHE A 70 -6.52 3.88 -13.75
C PHE A 70 -5.52 2.88 -14.37
N LEU A 71 -5.81 2.37 -15.57
CA LEU A 71 -4.94 1.42 -16.27
C LEU A 71 -3.61 2.06 -16.70
N ALA A 72 -3.57 3.36 -16.95
CA ALA A 72 -2.32 4.08 -17.18
C ALA A 72 -1.46 4.08 -15.92
N VAL A 73 -2.03 4.41 -14.77
CA VAL A 73 -1.33 4.33 -13.47
C VAL A 73 -0.81 2.92 -13.21
N GLN A 74 -1.61 1.88 -13.43
CA GLN A 74 -1.17 0.50 -13.25
C GLN A 74 -0.01 0.10 -14.16
N ARG A 75 0.02 0.61 -15.40
CA ARG A 75 1.14 0.36 -16.34
C ARG A 75 2.44 0.98 -15.85
N GLU A 76 2.41 2.22 -15.36
CA GLU A 76 3.60 2.88 -14.79
C GLU A 76 4.14 2.12 -13.57
N LEU A 77 3.26 1.53 -12.76
CA LEU A 77 3.65 0.75 -11.59
C LEU A 77 4.12 -0.66 -11.92
N ARG A 78 3.88 -1.14 -13.15
CA ARG A 78 4.16 -2.53 -13.53
C ARG A 78 5.65 -2.86 -13.45
N ASP A 79 6.51 -1.92 -13.82
CA ASP A 79 7.96 -2.14 -13.78
C ASP A 79 8.47 -2.35 -12.35
N LEU A 80 7.82 -1.73 -11.36
CA LEU A 80 8.14 -1.89 -9.95
C LEU A 80 7.59 -3.20 -9.35
N CYS A 81 6.63 -3.84 -10.02
CA CYS A 81 6.07 -5.12 -9.58
C CYS A 81 7.15 -6.21 -9.50
N GLY A 82 8.03 -6.30 -10.51
CA GLY A 82 9.09 -7.32 -10.53
C GLY A 82 10.08 -7.15 -9.38
N ASP A 83 10.44 -5.91 -9.06
CA ASP A 83 11.30 -5.58 -7.92
C ASP A 83 10.63 -5.96 -6.59
N LEU A 84 9.34 -5.67 -6.43
CA LEU A 84 8.58 -6.02 -5.23
C LEU A 84 8.45 -7.54 -5.07
N THR A 85 8.04 -8.25 -6.13
CA THR A 85 7.93 -9.72 -6.12
C THR A 85 9.25 -10.37 -5.71
N GLY A 86 10.37 -9.95 -6.30
CA GLY A 86 11.68 -10.52 -5.99
C GLY A 86 12.12 -10.30 -4.53
N VAL A 87 11.63 -9.23 -3.89
CA VAL A 87 11.85 -8.97 -2.47
C VAL A 87 11.00 -9.89 -1.59
N PHE A 88 9.71 -10.06 -1.88
CA PHE A 88 8.82 -10.94 -1.09
C PHE A 88 9.16 -12.42 -1.22
N GLU A 89 9.45 -12.91 -2.43
CA GLU A 89 9.91 -14.28 -2.64
C GLU A 89 11.21 -14.58 -1.85
N HIS A 90 11.98 -13.55 -1.50
CA HIS A 90 13.15 -13.72 -0.64
C HIS A 90 12.78 -13.87 0.84
N PHE A 91 11.76 -13.15 1.32
CA PHE A 91 11.26 -13.29 2.69
C PHE A 91 10.57 -14.61 2.92
N GLU A 92 9.67 -15.03 2.02
CA GLU A 92 8.98 -16.31 2.13
C GLU A 92 9.99 -17.47 2.19
N ARG A 93 11.01 -17.45 1.34
CA ARG A 93 12.09 -18.46 1.38
C ARG A 93 12.85 -18.49 2.70
N MET A 94 12.91 -17.38 3.43
CA MET A 94 13.63 -17.30 4.70
C MET A 94 12.80 -17.86 5.85
N GLU A 95 11.50 -17.57 5.88
CA GLU A 95 10.58 -18.11 6.87
C GLU A 95 10.61 -19.65 6.86
N HIS A 96 10.65 -20.24 5.66
CA HIS A 96 10.80 -21.69 5.49
C HIS A 96 12.18 -22.25 5.91
N LEU A 97 13.21 -21.41 6.05
CA LEU A 97 14.57 -21.84 6.42
C LEU A 97 14.84 -21.79 7.92
N ASP A 98 14.12 -20.95 8.68
CA ASP A 98 14.24 -20.94 10.14
C ASP A 98 13.61 -22.20 10.78
N GLU A 99 12.78 -22.93 10.05
CA GLU A 99 12.31 -24.27 10.42
C GLU A 99 13.35 -25.39 10.15
N GLY A 100 14.44 -25.08 9.42
CA GLY A 100 15.49 -26.01 9.05
C GLY A 100 16.75 -25.92 9.93
N ASP A 101 17.39 -27.06 10.19
CA ASP A 101 18.60 -27.17 11.03
C ASP A 101 19.90 -26.71 10.31
N VAL A 102 19.86 -25.53 9.69
CA VAL A 102 21.01 -24.96 8.97
C VAL A 102 22.01 -24.42 9.98
N SER A 103 23.04 -25.21 10.31
CA SER A 103 24.11 -24.78 11.23
C SER A 103 25.35 -24.26 10.50
N GLY A 104 26.02 -23.25 11.07
CA GLY A 104 27.36 -22.83 10.68
C GLY A 104 27.47 -21.60 9.74
N PRO A 105 28.60 -21.47 8.99
CA PRO A 105 28.96 -20.25 8.24
C PRO A 105 28.02 -19.93 7.07
N GLU A 106 27.23 -20.89 6.61
CA GLU A 106 26.19 -20.69 5.60
C GLU A 106 25.02 -19.86 6.14
N LYS A 107 24.59 -20.12 7.39
CA LYS A 107 23.57 -19.30 8.08
C LYS A 107 24.02 -17.85 8.22
N THR A 108 25.29 -17.60 8.57
CA THR A 108 25.82 -16.23 8.70
C THR A 108 25.84 -15.48 7.36
N ARG A 109 26.28 -16.11 6.26
CA ARG A 109 26.26 -15.47 4.93
C ARG A 109 24.84 -15.18 4.47
N MET A 110 23.91 -16.08 4.77
CA MET A 110 22.49 -15.92 4.44
C MET A 110 21.88 -14.76 5.20
N VAL A 111 22.04 -14.71 6.53
CA VAL A 111 21.56 -13.60 7.39
C VAL A 111 22.13 -12.26 6.94
N LEU A 112 23.43 -12.20 6.60
CA LEU A 112 24.04 -10.96 6.12
C LEU A 112 23.49 -10.53 4.75
N GLY A 113 23.26 -11.49 3.85
CA GLY A 113 22.63 -11.26 2.55
C GLY A 113 21.19 -10.74 2.70
N THR A 114 20.43 -11.31 3.63
CA THR A 114 19.09 -10.87 4.02
C THR A 114 19.12 -9.44 4.55
N MET A 115 19.95 -9.14 5.54
CA MET A 115 20.04 -7.77 6.11
C MET A 115 20.32 -6.75 5.02
N THR A 116 21.22 -7.06 4.08
CA THR A 116 21.55 -6.17 2.97
C THR A 116 20.35 -5.92 2.04
N ARG A 117 19.47 -6.91 1.85
CA ARG A 117 18.25 -6.77 1.03
C ARG A 117 17.11 -6.10 1.81
N ALA A 118 16.96 -6.40 3.10
CA ALA A 118 16.00 -5.74 3.98
C ALA A 118 16.20 -4.22 4.00
N LEU A 119 17.47 -3.77 3.98
CA LEU A 119 17.81 -2.35 3.87
C LEU A 119 17.36 -1.68 2.55
N ARG A 120 16.98 -2.45 1.53
CA ARG A 120 16.48 -1.91 0.23
C ARG A 120 14.97 -1.72 0.20
N ILE A 121 14.21 -2.42 1.04
CA ILE A 121 12.74 -2.35 1.07
C ILE A 121 12.27 -0.92 1.28
N PRO A 122 12.74 -0.17 2.30
CA PRO A 122 12.28 1.20 2.51
C PRO A 122 12.42 2.09 1.27
N GLY A 123 13.55 1.95 0.57
CA GLY A 123 13.82 2.69 -0.66
C GLY A 123 12.93 2.26 -1.82
N LEU A 124 12.60 0.97 -1.93
CA LEU A 124 11.68 0.46 -2.94
C LEU A 124 10.24 0.92 -2.67
N LEU A 125 9.77 0.83 -1.43
CA LEU A 125 8.43 1.29 -1.03
C LEU A 125 8.25 2.79 -1.23
N GLY A 126 9.24 3.59 -0.82
CA GLY A 126 9.21 5.03 -1.06
C GLY A 126 9.15 5.36 -2.55
N ARG A 127 9.94 4.68 -3.40
CA ARG A 127 9.87 4.85 -4.86
C ARG A 127 8.52 4.44 -5.43
N TYR A 128 7.93 3.34 -4.96
CA TYR A 128 6.60 2.90 -5.37
C TYR A 128 5.53 3.96 -5.07
N HIS A 129 5.51 4.49 -3.86
CA HIS A 129 4.55 5.54 -3.50
C HIS A 129 4.77 6.84 -4.28
N VAL A 130 6.02 7.26 -4.50
CA VAL A 130 6.32 8.43 -5.35
C VAL A 130 5.80 8.20 -6.77
N ALA A 131 6.16 7.07 -7.40
CA ALA A 131 5.72 6.74 -8.77
C ALA A 131 4.19 6.66 -8.88
N ARG A 132 3.51 6.06 -7.88
CA ARG A 132 2.04 6.00 -7.84
C ARG A 132 1.45 7.41 -7.78
N ASN A 133 1.94 8.25 -6.87
CA ASN A 133 1.37 9.57 -6.67
C ASN A 133 1.63 10.49 -7.88
N GLU A 134 2.79 10.39 -8.52
CA GLU A 134 3.12 11.12 -9.76
C GLU A 134 2.23 10.64 -10.92
N ALA A 135 2.10 9.33 -11.13
CA ALA A 135 1.23 8.77 -12.17
C ALA A 135 -0.25 9.15 -11.94
N LEU A 136 -0.70 9.21 -10.68
CA LEU A 136 -2.04 9.66 -10.31
C LEU A 136 -2.25 11.14 -10.65
N ALA A 137 -1.28 12.00 -10.33
CA ALA A 137 -1.33 13.42 -10.67
C ALA A 137 -1.38 13.62 -12.19
N ASP A 138 -0.53 12.92 -12.94
CA ASP A 138 -0.50 12.97 -14.41
C ASP A 138 -1.81 12.48 -15.05
N ALA A 139 -2.45 11.48 -14.43
CA ALA A 139 -3.74 10.94 -14.86
C ALA A 139 -4.95 11.79 -14.39
N GLY A 140 -4.71 12.84 -13.59
CA GLY A 140 -5.77 13.67 -13.00
C GLY A 140 -6.69 12.86 -12.09
N MET A 141 -6.14 11.98 -11.27
CA MET A 141 -6.89 11.03 -10.42
C MET A 141 -6.45 11.14 -8.96
N GLY A 142 -7.41 11.36 -8.05
CA GLY A 142 -7.14 11.36 -6.61
C GLY A 142 -6.95 9.97 -6.03
N LEU A 143 -6.38 9.88 -4.83
CA LEU A 143 -6.23 8.60 -4.11
C LEU A 143 -7.56 7.90 -3.84
N GLY A 144 -8.60 8.66 -3.50
CA GLY A 144 -9.93 8.09 -3.22
C GLY A 144 -10.53 7.36 -4.42
N GLU A 145 -10.46 7.99 -5.59
CA GLU A 145 -10.91 7.39 -6.84
C GLU A 145 -10.09 6.16 -7.23
N TYR A 146 -8.75 6.28 -7.17
CA TYR A 146 -7.85 5.18 -7.44
C TYR A 146 -8.16 3.98 -6.55
N THR A 147 -8.29 4.20 -5.25
CA THR A 147 -8.62 3.14 -4.27
C THR A 147 -9.98 2.52 -4.57
N TYR A 148 -11.00 3.32 -4.85
CA TYR A 148 -12.33 2.80 -5.18
C TYR A 148 -12.30 1.91 -6.43
N ILE A 149 -11.71 2.39 -7.54
CA ILE A 149 -11.60 1.62 -8.78
C ILE A 149 -10.76 0.35 -8.57
N TYR A 150 -9.66 0.44 -7.82
CA TYR A 150 -8.80 -0.70 -7.50
C TYR A 150 -9.59 -1.80 -6.78
N VAL A 151 -10.27 -1.44 -5.70
CA VAL A 151 -11.00 -2.40 -4.85
C VAL A 151 -12.16 -3.02 -5.62
N VAL A 152 -12.97 -2.21 -6.29
CA VAL A 152 -14.11 -2.70 -7.08
C VAL A 152 -13.64 -3.55 -8.25
N GLY A 153 -12.62 -3.11 -8.98
CA GLY A 153 -12.10 -3.80 -10.15
C GLY A 153 -11.44 -5.13 -9.81
N TYR A 154 -10.52 -5.15 -8.85
CA TYR A 154 -9.76 -6.36 -8.52
C TYR A 154 -10.52 -7.32 -7.61
N TYR A 155 -11.15 -6.82 -6.54
CA TYR A 155 -11.81 -7.70 -5.58
C TYR A 155 -13.27 -7.94 -5.94
N GLY A 156 -14.01 -6.90 -6.32
CA GLY A 156 -15.43 -7.02 -6.67
C GLY A 156 -15.69 -7.70 -8.02
N VAL A 157 -14.96 -7.29 -9.07
CA VAL A 157 -15.20 -7.78 -10.45
C VAL A 157 -14.32 -8.98 -10.80
N LEU A 158 -13.02 -8.93 -10.50
CA LEU A 158 -12.11 -10.04 -10.81
C LEU A 158 -12.09 -11.13 -9.73
N GLY A 159 -12.64 -10.87 -8.54
CA GLY A 159 -12.65 -11.84 -7.44
C GLY A 159 -11.25 -12.20 -6.96
N LYS A 160 -10.30 -11.26 -7.04
CA LYS A 160 -8.98 -11.46 -6.43
C LYS A 160 -9.15 -11.65 -4.93
N ALA A 161 -8.31 -12.49 -4.34
CA ALA A 161 -8.17 -12.49 -2.90
C ALA A 161 -7.29 -11.30 -2.52
N MET A 162 -7.69 -10.55 -1.48
CA MET A 162 -6.74 -9.70 -0.79
C MET A 162 -5.66 -10.62 -0.22
N VAL A 163 -4.38 -10.29 -0.45
CA VAL A 163 -3.31 -11.06 0.17
C VAL A 163 -3.52 -10.96 1.67
N ASP A 164 -3.74 -12.12 2.31
CA ASP A 164 -4.01 -12.17 3.74
C ASP A 164 -2.78 -11.59 4.46
N ALA A 165 -2.97 -10.53 5.23
CA ALA A 165 -1.88 -9.86 5.93
C ALA A 165 -1.16 -10.84 6.89
N ASP A 166 -1.88 -11.86 7.35
CA ASP A 166 -1.35 -12.93 8.20
C ASP A 166 -0.53 -13.98 7.40
N ALA A 167 -0.80 -14.15 6.11
CA ALA A 167 -0.14 -15.17 5.29
C ALA A 167 1.24 -14.74 4.79
N SER A 168 1.55 -13.43 4.75
CA SER A 168 2.83 -12.95 4.25
C SER A 168 3.97 -13.03 5.27
N GLY A 169 3.68 -13.33 6.54
CA GLY A 169 4.67 -13.43 7.63
C GLY A 169 5.47 -12.15 7.92
N VAL A 170 5.25 -11.09 7.13
CA VAL A 170 6.01 -9.84 7.11
C VAL A 170 5.05 -8.70 7.39
N THR A 171 4.72 -8.51 8.66
CA THR A 171 4.02 -7.31 9.11
C THR A 171 5.03 -6.15 9.18
N VAL A 172 5.10 -5.33 8.13
CA VAL A 172 5.88 -4.08 8.15
C VAL A 172 5.07 -3.01 8.91
N GLY A 173 5.02 -3.14 10.24
CA GLY A 173 4.25 -2.28 11.14
C GLY A 173 2.99 -2.96 11.71
N GLU A 174 2.18 -2.22 12.48
CA GLU A 174 0.90 -2.67 13.03
C GLU A 174 -0.12 -2.91 11.88
N GLY A 175 0.01 -4.01 11.14
CA GLY A 175 -0.76 -4.31 9.91
C GLY A 175 -2.28 -4.29 10.08
N GLU A 176 -2.78 -4.54 11.30
CA GLU A 176 -4.20 -4.48 11.63
C GLU A 176 -4.79 -3.06 11.43
N HIS A 177 -3.98 -2.00 11.58
CA HIS A 177 -4.46 -0.62 11.56
C HIS A 177 -4.63 -0.04 10.15
N SER A 178 -3.87 -0.52 9.16
CA SER A 178 -3.94 0.03 7.80
C SER A 178 -5.17 -0.46 7.06
N THR A 179 -5.48 -1.76 7.19
CA THR A 179 -6.67 -2.36 6.58
C THR A 179 -7.95 -1.81 7.18
N PHE A 180 -7.99 -1.55 8.49
CA PHE A 180 -9.13 -0.88 9.14
C PHE A 180 -9.43 0.49 8.51
N ARG A 181 -8.41 1.33 8.29
CA ARG A 181 -8.60 2.67 7.70
C ARG A 181 -9.08 2.61 6.26
N LEU A 182 -8.53 1.68 5.47
CA LEU A 182 -8.98 1.45 4.10
C LEU A 182 -10.47 1.10 4.08
N ARG A 183 -10.89 0.15 4.92
CA ARG A 183 -12.28 -0.29 5.01
C ARG A 183 -13.20 0.83 5.52
N GLU A 184 -12.75 1.63 6.48
CA GLU A 184 -13.49 2.80 6.94
C GLU A 184 -13.67 3.84 5.81
N ALA A 185 -12.62 4.13 5.04
CA ALA A 185 -12.70 5.04 3.90
C ALA A 185 -13.67 4.52 2.83
N LEU A 186 -13.58 3.23 2.48
CA LEU A 186 -14.50 2.60 1.52
C LEU A 186 -15.96 2.63 1.99
N ARG A 187 -16.20 2.38 3.29
CA ARG A 187 -17.54 2.48 3.87
C ARG A 187 -18.10 3.89 3.76
N ARG A 188 -17.28 4.92 3.99
CA ARG A 188 -17.68 6.33 3.80
C ARG A 188 -17.99 6.63 2.33
N MET A 189 -17.17 6.16 1.40
CA MET A 189 -17.41 6.31 -0.05
C MET A 189 -18.75 5.68 -0.47
N LEU A 190 -19.06 4.46 -0.03
CA LEU A 190 -20.34 3.79 -0.35
C LEU A 190 -21.55 4.54 0.21
N ARG A 191 -21.45 5.05 1.44
CA ARG A 191 -22.53 5.86 2.04
C ARG A 191 -22.71 7.19 1.31
N ALA A 192 -21.62 7.85 0.92
CA ALA A 192 -21.69 9.08 0.14
C ALA A 192 -22.29 8.83 -1.26
N GLN A 193 -21.95 7.71 -1.89
CA GLN A 193 -22.56 7.29 -3.16
C GLN A 193 -24.06 7.05 -3.02
N LEU A 194 -24.49 6.37 -1.95
CA LEU A 194 -25.90 6.15 -1.65
C LEU A 194 -26.65 7.47 -1.46
N GLU A 195 -26.09 8.40 -0.67
CA GLU A 195 -26.71 9.71 -0.45
C GLU A 195 -26.86 10.48 -1.78
N ALA A 196 -25.81 10.47 -2.62
CA ALA A 196 -25.85 11.11 -3.94
C ALA A 196 -26.90 10.47 -4.86
N LEU A 197 -27.04 9.14 -4.83
CA LEU A 197 -28.02 8.39 -5.61
C LEU A 197 -29.46 8.69 -5.15
N GLU A 198 -29.71 8.67 -3.84
CA GLU A 198 -31.01 8.98 -3.25
C GLU A 198 -31.43 10.42 -3.54
N ALA A 199 -30.49 11.37 -3.45
CA ALA A 199 -30.74 12.78 -3.79
C ALA A 199 -31.09 12.96 -5.28
N ALA A 200 -30.49 12.16 -6.17
CA ALA A 200 -30.83 12.15 -7.59
C ALA A 200 -32.19 11.49 -7.88
N GLY A 201 -32.73 10.68 -6.95
CA GLY A 201 -33.96 9.92 -7.14
C GLY A 201 -33.87 8.84 -8.21
N SER A 202 -32.65 8.35 -8.47
CA SER A 202 -32.35 7.39 -9.54
C SER A 202 -32.21 5.98 -9.00
N ASP A 203 -32.51 4.99 -9.84
CA ASP A 203 -32.25 3.54 -9.65
C ASP A 203 -32.45 2.98 -8.22
N PRO A 204 -33.70 2.61 -7.85
CA PRO A 204 -33.98 2.06 -6.53
C PRO A 204 -33.31 0.71 -6.25
N GLU A 205 -32.96 -0.06 -7.29
CA GLU A 205 -32.28 -1.35 -7.13
C GLU A 205 -30.83 -1.14 -6.70
N LEU A 206 -30.11 -0.21 -7.36
CA LEU A 206 -28.76 0.16 -6.95
C LEU A 206 -28.73 0.78 -5.54
N ALA A 207 -29.70 1.63 -5.22
CA ALA A 207 -29.80 2.21 -3.88
C ALA A 207 -30.00 1.13 -2.81
N GLN A 208 -30.81 0.12 -3.08
CA GLN A 208 -30.96 -1.01 -2.16
C GLN A 208 -29.66 -1.82 -2.05
N ALA A 209 -28.98 -2.11 -3.16
CA ALA A 209 -27.72 -2.83 -3.14
C ALA A 209 -26.63 -2.10 -2.32
N LEU A 210 -26.56 -0.77 -2.41
CA LEU A 210 -25.64 0.04 -1.62
C LEU A 210 -25.97 0.02 -0.12
N ARG A 211 -27.26 0.08 0.25
CA ARG A 211 -27.69 -0.06 1.66
C ARG A 211 -27.31 -1.42 2.22
N ASP A 212 -27.57 -2.48 1.46
CA ASP A 212 -27.27 -3.85 1.87
C ASP A 212 -25.76 -4.06 2.01
N GLU A 213 -24.96 -3.54 1.09
CA GLU A 213 -23.49 -3.65 1.17
C GLU A 213 -22.92 -2.85 2.33
N ALA A 214 -23.40 -1.63 2.57
CA ALA A 214 -22.98 -0.83 3.72
C ALA A 214 -23.31 -1.53 5.04
N ALA A 215 -24.50 -2.14 5.15
CA ALA A 215 -24.89 -2.91 6.33
C ALA A 215 -24.00 -4.14 6.54
N ARG A 216 -23.68 -4.90 5.49
CA ARG A 216 -22.73 -6.03 5.58
C ARG A 216 -21.35 -5.60 6.04
N MET A 217 -20.85 -4.45 5.57
CA MET A 217 -19.57 -3.89 6.03
C MET A 217 -19.62 -3.33 7.46
N ASP A 218 -20.80 -3.03 8.01
CA ASP A 218 -20.95 -2.66 9.42
C ASP A 218 -20.98 -3.91 10.33
N GLU A 219 -21.54 -5.01 9.84
CA GLU A 219 -21.59 -6.30 10.53
C GLU A 219 -20.25 -7.04 10.52
N ASP A 220 -19.51 -6.96 9.42
CA ASP A 220 -18.20 -7.57 9.22
C ASP A 220 -17.15 -6.48 8.96
N LEU A 221 -16.30 -6.23 9.96
CA LEU A 221 -15.25 -5.21 9.89
C LEU A 221 -14.08 -5.61 8.99
N ASP A 222 -13.99 -6.87 8.58
CA ASP A 222 -12.94 -7.38 7.71
C ASP A 222 -13.35 -7.45 6.23
N ARG A 223 -14.66 -7.37 5.98
CA ARG A 223 -15.25 -7.37 4.64
C ARG A 223 -14.76 -6.24 3.75
N LEU A 224 -14.50 -6.56 2.48
CA LEU A 224 -14.32 -5.60 1.40
C LEU A 224 -15.64 -5.34 0.66
N PRO A 225 -15.83 -4.13 0.10
CA PRO A 225 -16.96 -3.83 -0.76
C PRO A 225 -17.11 -4.87 -1.88
N TRP A 226 -18.33 -5.39 -2.02
CA TRP A 226 -18.75 -6.23 -3.14
C TRP A 226 -18.01 -7.56 -3.26
N GLN A 227 -17.45 -8.10 -2.18
CA GLN A 227 -16.77 -9.40 -2.21
C GLN A 227 -17.68 -10.57 -2.65
N ASP A 228 -19.00 -10.40 -2.55
CA ASP A 228 -20.00 -11.40 -3.00
C ASP A 228 -20.56 -11.10 -4.41
N GLY A 229 -20.01 -10.10 -5.11
CA GLY A 229 -20.44 -9.66 -6.42
C GLY A 229 -20.91 -8.21 -6.45
N VAL A 230 -20.67 -7.55 -7.58
CA VAL A 230 -21.04 -6.15 -7.84
C VAL A 230 -22.40 -6.04 -8.55
N PRO A 231 -23.14 -4.92 -8.36
CA PRO A 231 -24.28 -4.57 -9.19
C PRO A 231 -23.96 -4.55 -10.70
N ALA A 232 -24.97 -4.80 -11.54
CA ALA A 232 -24.79 -4.89 -12.99
C ALA A 232 -24.24 -3.60 -13.61
N SER A 233 -24.68 -2.42 -13.17
CA SER A 233 -24.18 -1.13 -13.65
C SER A 233 -22.67 -0.96 -13.43
N ILE A 234 -22.18 -1.44 -12.29
CA ILE A 234 -20.75 -1.48 -11.98
C ILE A 234 -20.07 -2.51 -12.89
N ALA A 235 -20.55 -3.76 -12.91
CA ALA A 235 -19.95 -4.85 -13.72
C ALA A 235 -19.81 -4.49 -15.21
N ASP A 236 -20.84 -3.86 -15.78
CA ASP A 236 -20.87 -3.42 -17.17
C ASP A 236 -19.74 -2.43 -17.48
N SER A 237 -19.39 -1.57 -16.53
CA SER A 237 -18.31 -0.58 -16.68
C SER A 237 -16.94 -1.26 -16.83
N PHE A 238 -16.71 -2.36 -16.10
CA PHE A 238 -15.43 -3.07 -16.08
C PHE A 238 -15.32 -4.17 -17.14
N THR A 239 -16.43 -4.65 -17.68
CA THR A 239 -16.45 -5.77 -18.64
C THR A 239 -15.50 -5.60 -19.83
N PRO A 240 -15.42 -4.42 -20.50
CA PRO A 240 -14.49 -4.21 -21.62
C PRO A 240 -13.00 -4.21 -21.23
N TYR A 241 -12.70 -4.07 -19.93
CA TYR A 241 -11.36 -3.87 -19.39
C TYR A 241 -10.82 -5.07 -18.63
N ARG A 242 -11.63 -6.14 -18.50
CA ARG A 242 -11.33 -7.30 -17.64
C ARG A 242 -9.96 -7.91 -17.92
N ASP A 243 -9.65 -8.18 -19.19
CA ASP A 243 -8.38 -8.80 -19.58
C ASP A 243 -7.17 -7.89 -19.28
N ARG A 244 -7.31 -6.58 -19.46
CA ARG A 244 -6.25 -5.60 -19.16
C ARG A 244 -6.02 -5.45 -17.67
N LEU A 245 -7.08 -5.49 -16.86
CA LEU A 245 -6.96 -5.50 -15.41
C LEU A 245 -6.22 -6.75 -14.94
N GLU A 246 -6.63 -7.92 -15.44
CA GLU A 246 -6.00 -9.21 -15.13
C GLU A 246 -4.50 -9.20 -15.48
N GLU A 247 -4.14 -8.70 -16.67
CA GLU A 247 -2.75 -8.58 -17.12
C GLU A 247 -1.90 -7.69 -16.19
N LEU A 248 -2.48 -6.58 -15.73
CA LEU A 248 -1.78 -5.58 -14.91
C LEU A 248 -1.76 -5.93 -13.42
N TRP A 249 -2.57 -6.89 -12.97
CA TRP A 249 -2.60 -7.32 -11.56
C TRP A 249 -1.22 -7.74 -11.06
N CYS A 250 -0.82 -7.21 -9.91
CA CYS A 250 0.45 -7.50 -9.26
C CYS A 250 0.21 -7.82 -7.78
N PRO A 251 0.19 -9.11 -7.38
CA PRO A 251 -0.03 -9.50 -5.99
C PRO A 251 0.97 -8.85 -5.02
N ALA A 252 2.25 -8.76 -5.42
CA ALA A 252 3.30 -8.14 -4.60
C ALA A 252 3.13 -6.63 -4.41
N ALA A 253 2.35 -5.95 -5.25
CA ALA A 253 2.08 -4.53 -5.11
C ALA A 253 0.74 -4.25 -4.44
N ASP A 254 -0.11 -5.28 -4.24
CA ASP A 254 -1.48 -5.14 -3.76
C ASP A 254 -1.56 -4.40 -2.43
N GLU A 255 -0.80 -4.90 -1.45
CA GLU A 255 -0.70 -4.31 -0.12
C GLU A 255 -0.27 -2.83 -0.20
N PHE A 256 0.66 -2.47 -1.08
CA PHE A 256 1.16 -1.10 -1.20
C PHE A 256 0.27 -0.18 -2.02
N ALA A 257 -0.45 -0.73 -2.99
CA ALA A 257 -1.43 0.00 -3.79
C ALA A 257 -2.50 0.60 -2.89
N LEU A 258 -2.94 -0.18 -1.90
CA LEU A 258 -4.03 0.17 -0.99
C LEU A 258 -3.55 0.78 0.33
N ASN A 259 -2.32 0.50 0.75
CA ASN A 259 -1.74 1.17 1.90
C ASN A 259 -1.47 2.64 1.60
N VAL A 260 -2.33 3.48 2.16
CA VAL A 260 -2.16 4.92 2.23
C VAL A 260 -1.49 5.21 3.57
N ALA A 261 -0.17 5.01 3.60
CA ALA A 261 0.65 5.34 4.76
C ALA A 261 0.44 6.81 5.12
N ARG A 262 -0.46 7.09 6.07
CA ARG A 262 -0.56 8.40 6.69
C ARG A 262 0.48 8.39 7.80
N SER A 263 1.56 9.12 7.58
CA SER A 263 2.58 9.46 8.59
C SER A 263 1.93 10.42 9.61
N GLY A 264 0.92 9.92 10.32
CA GLY A 264 0.25 10.64 11.38
C GLY A 264 1.09 10.56 12.65
N ASN A 265 2.22 11.28 12.70
CA ASN A 265 3.04 11.67 13.86
C ASN A 265 3.36 10.62 14.97
N ARG A 266 2.98 9.36 14.81
CA ARG A 266 3.41 8.26 15.67
C ARG A 266 4.72 7.77 15.08
N GLY A 267 5.83 8.26 15.62
CA GLY A 267 7.14 7.76 15.27
C GLY A 267 7.16 6.24 15.35
N PHE A 268 7.87 5.60 14.43
CA PHE A 268 8.26 4.19 14.52
C PHE A 268 8.74 3.91 15.95
N SER A 269 7.91 3.31 16.79
CA SER A 269 8.33 2.85 18.11
C SER A 269 8.84 1.43 17.94
N ILE A 270 10.16 1.26 17.93
CA ILE A 270 10.77 -0.05 18.14
C ILE A 270 10.70 -0.29 19.64
N THR A 271 9.70 -1.03 20.10
CA THR A 271 9.72 -1.61 21.44
C THR A 271 10.67 -2.80 21.39
N ALA A 272 11.82 -2.66 22.04
CA ALA A 272 12.68 -3.79 22.36
C ALA A 272 12.17 -4.38 23.68
N ASP A 273 11.57 -5.56 23.62
CA ASP A 273 11.34 -6.41 24.79
C ASP A 273 12.65 -7.13 25.19
#